data_AF-A0A357LMH2-F1
#
_entry.id   AF-A0A357LMH2-F1
#
_cell.length_a   1.000
_cell.length_b   1.000
_cell.length_c   1.000
_cell.angle_alpha   90.00
_cell.angle_beta   90.00
_cell.angle_gamma   90.00
#
_symmetry.space_group_name_H-M   'P 1'
#
loop_
_entity.id
_entity.type
_entity.pdbx_description
1 polymer ?
#
loop_
_entity_poly.entity_id
_entity_poly.type
_entity_poly.pdbx_seq_one_letter_code
_entity_poly.pdbx_strand_id
1 'polypeptide(L)'
;MRLIALDVETANKDRSSICQIGVACVMPDNSIKTWSRYVNPQTSDWFCTSIHGINANSVSKAPTFPQIFSILARALAGTTVFQHSKFDSNAIAAACAKYDLEVPSWDWRDSIDVAKNAWPELKNNGGYGLASLKRHLGLTFEHHDAEEDARASAEIVLRAESRSNYTLVMAPVIEEGFEVIEPMTPQTAPQKEISKLPTEVPQTSAPMADAVVVPRASDGSVFHPDLARKGNYTIGPKGGEHQVDGYEEALWQLLEMNEPRWRRPNSAGNWGIVKGTELIRVERADLMAGKLSF
;
A
#
# COMPACT_ATOMS: atom_id res chain seq x y z
N MET A 1 4.16 -16.49 -17.70
CA MET A 1 4.10 -15.17 -17.01
C MET A 1 5.33 -14.33 -17.41
N ARG A 2 5.18 -13.00 -17.59
CA ARG A 2 6.25 -12.12 -18.11
C ARG A 2 6.91 -11.25 -17.04
N LEU A 3 6.11 -10.64 -16.17
CA LEU A 3 6.59 -9.92 -14.99
C LEU A 3 5.57 -10.05 -13.86
N ILE A 4 6.04 -9.79 -12.65
CA ILE A 4 5.22 -9.83 -11.43
C ILE A 4 5.39 -8.52 -10.71
N ALA A 5 4.34 -8.00 -10.11
CA ALA A 5 4.42 -7.00 -9.06
C ALA A 5 3.89 -7.57 -7.74
N LEU A 6 4.49 -7.16 -6.63
CA LEU A 6 4.12 -7.56 -5.28
C LEU A 6 4.04 -6.32 -4.40
N ASP A 7 3.00 -6.27 -3.58
CA ASP A 7 2.78 -5.23 -2.58
C ASP A 7 2.34 -5.88 -1.26
N VAL A 8 2.69 -5.29 -0.12
CA VAL A 8 2.28 -5.76 1.20
C VAL A 8 1.75 -4.63 2.09
N GLU A 9 0.72 -4.97 2.87
CA GLU A 9 0.27 -4.13 3.98
C GLU A 9 0.82 -4.68 5.30
N THR A 10 1.15 -3.79 6.24
CA THR A 10 1.63 -4.15 7.59
C THR A 10 0.69 -3.63 8.68
N ALA A 11 0.42 -4.43 9.70
CA ALA A 11 -0.50 -4.06 10.78
C ALA A 11 -0.04 -2.86 11.62
N ASN A 12 1.27 -2.65 11.73
CA ASN A 12 1.88 -1.55 12.47
C ASN A 12 3.29 -1.20 11.93
N LYS A 13 4.05 -0.41 12.67
CA LYS A 13 5.39 0.08 12.25
C LYS A 13 6.47 -1.01 12.18
N ASP A 14 6.25 -2.18 12.78
CA ASP A 14 7.12 -3.33 12.61
C ASP A 14 6.91 -3.91 11.20
N ARG A 15 7.95 -3.81 10.35
CA ARG A 15 7.93 -4.32 8.97
C ARG A 15 7.65 -5.81 8.87
N SER A 16 7.88 -6.59 9.93
CA SER A 16 7.56 -8.02 9.98
C SER A 16 6.07 -8.31 10.22
N SER A 17 5.24 -7.28 10.47
CA SER A 17 3.83 -7.39 10.81
C SER A 17 2.89 -7.44 9.58
N ILE A 18 3.33 -8.07 8.50
CA ILE A 18 2.54 -8.19 7.25
C ILE A 18 1.15 -8.75 7.55
N CYS A 19 0.11 -8.03 7.14
CA CYS A 19 -1.31 -8.34 7.33
C CYS A 19 -2.07 -8.57 6.01
N GLN A 20 -1.49 -8.19 4.87
CA GLN A 20 -1.95 -8.57 3.52
C GLN A 20 -0.77 -8.67 2.57
N ILE A 21 -0.87 -9.55 1.59
CA ILE A 21 0.04 -9.62 0.45
C ILE A 21 -0.81 -9.61 -0.81
N GLY A 22 -0.45 -8.77 -1.78
CA GLY A 22 -1.02 -8.73 -3.11
C GLY A 22 0.05 -9.02 -4.16
N VAL A 23 -0.36 -9.71 -5.22
CA VAL A 23 0.49 -10.09 -6.34
C VAL A 23 -0.27 -9.85 -7.64
N ALA A 24 0.37 -9.17 -8.58
CA ALA A 24 -0.12 -8.98 -9.92
C ALA A 24 0.84 -9.61 -10.94
N CYS A 25 0.30 -10.54 -11.70
CA CYS A 25 1.01 -11.33 -12.70
C CYS A 25 0.63 -10.84 -14.10
N VAL A 26 1.61 -10.30 -14.83
CA VAL A 26 1.44 -9.96 -16.25
C VAL A 26 1.67 -11.20 -17.09
N MET A 27 0.68 -11.56 -17.89
CA MET A 27 0.71 -12.70 -18.79
C MET A 27 1.37 -12.34 -20.14
N PRO A 28 1.76 -13.32 -20.97
CA PRO A 28 2.39 -13.04 -22.28
C PRO A 28 1.54 -12.19 -23.24
N ASP A 29 0.21 -12.24 -23.10
CA ASP A 29 -0.75 -11.42 -23.85
C ASP A 29 -0.98 -10.03 -23.23
N ASN A 30 -0.18 -9.65 -22.24
CA ASN A 30 -0.29 -8.44 -21.41
C ASN A 30 -1.57 -8.35 -20.56
N SER A 31 -2.36 -9.42 -20.43
CA SER A 31 -3.42 -9.46 -19.42
C SER A 31 -2.80 -9.52 -18.01
N ILE A 32 -3.43 -8.86 -17.04
CA ILE A 32 -3.03 -8.92 -15.63
C ILE A 32 -3.96 -9.87 -14.90
N LYS A 33 -3.39 -10.88 -14.25
CA LYS A 33 -4.06 -11.71 -13.24
C LYS A 33 -3.58 -11.29 -11.87
N THR A 34 -4.49 -11.18 -10.92
CA THR A 34 -4.17 -10.78 -9.54
C THR A 34 -4.45 -11.91 -8.56
N TRP A 35 -3.76 -11.87 -7.43
CA TRP A 35 -3.97 -12.73 -6.28
C TRP A 35 -3.68 -11.93 -5.02
N SER A 36 -4.49 -12.11 -3.99
CA SER A 36 -4.25 -11.50 -2.69
C SER A 36 -4.63 -12.43 -1.55
N ARG A 37 -4.03 -12.18 -0.39
CA ARG A 37 -4.36 -12.90 0.84
C ARG A 37 -4.13 -12.03 2.07
N TYR A 38 -5.09 -12.06 2.98
CA TYR A 38 -4.84 -11.64 4.35
C TYR A 38 -3.83 -12.59 5.02
N VAL A 39 -3.00 -12.00 5.87
CA VAL A 39 -1.98 -12.67 6.67
C VAL A 39 -2.27 -12.37 8.12
N ASN A 40 -2.17 -13.36 9.00
CA ASN A 40 -2.20 -13.11 10.43
C ASN A 40 -0.79 -12.70 10.90
N PRO A 41 -0.57 -11.42 11.27
CA PRO A 41 0.75 -10.91 11.68
C PRO A 41 1.15 -11.32 13.12
N GLN A 42 0.24 -11.97 13.85
CA GLN A 42 0.39 -12.37 15.25
C GLN A 42 0.76 -11.18 16.17
N THR A 43 0.06 -10.06 16.00
CA THR A 43 0.20 -8.87 16.84
C THR A 43 -1.16 -8.40 17.35
N SER A 44 -1.14 -7.73 18.51
CA SER A 44 -2.27 -6.97 19.04
C SER A 44 -2.20 -5.48 18.68
N ASP A 45 -1.08 -5.01 18.11
CA ASP A 45 -0.92 -3.64 17.65
C ASP A 45 -1.35 -3.50 16.19
N TRP A 46 -2.39 -2.67 16.00
CA TRP A 46 -3.12 -2.48 14.75
C TRP A 46 -3.05 -1.02 14.28
N PHE A 47 -1.93 -0.36 14.60
CA PHE A 47 -1.63 1.03 14.31
C PHE A 47 -2.01 1.48 12.89
N CYS A 48 -1.80 0.63 11.87
CA CYS A 48 -2.03 0.96 10.47
C CYS A 48 -3.47 0.71 9.99
N THR A 49 -4.37 0.21 10.84
CA THR A 49 -5.79 -0.05 10.48
C THR A 49 -6.45 1.14 9.82
N SER A 50 -6.14 2.36 10.25
CA SER A 50 -6.76 3.54 9.67
C SER A 50 -6.43 3.75 8.20
N ILE A 51 -5.35 3.16 7.73
CA ILE A 51 -4.81 3.42 6.41
C ILE A 51 -5.43 2.47 5.39
N HIS A 52 -5.35 1.16 5.65
CA HIS A 52 -5.84 0.10 4.76
C HIS A 52 -7.15 -0.57 5.25
N GLY A 53 -7.68 -0.21 6.41
CA GLY A 53 -8.91 -0.79 6.97
C GLY A 53 -8.76 -2.19 7.60
N ILE A 54 -7.69 -2.92 7.28
CA ILE A 54 -7.37 -4.24 7.85
C ILE A 54 -7.14 -4.15 9.37
N ASN A 55 -7.83 -5.01 10.12
CA ASN A 55 -7.74 -5.10 11.57
C ASN A 55 -7.75 -6.57 12.03
N ALA A 56 -7.74 -6.78 13.35
CA ALA A 56 -7.77 -8.11 13.98
C ALA A 56 -8.91 -9.01 13.46
N ASN A 57 -10.09 -8.44 13.17
CA ASN A 57 -11.22 -9.21 12.67
C ASN A 57 -10.99 -9.67 11.23
N SER A 58 -10.43 -8.80 10.38
CA SER A 58 -10.10 -9.10 8.97
C SER A 58 -9.20 -10.33 8.84
N VAL A 59 -8.22 -10.46 9.75
CA VAL A 59 -7.21 -11.54 9.70
C VAL A 59 -7.49 -12.70 10.66
N SER A 60 -8.63 -12.70 11.35
CA SER A 60 -8.92 -13.65 12.45
C SER A 60 -8.83 -15.12 12.04
N LYS A 61 -9.11 -15.43 10.77
CA LYS A 61 -9.02 -16.76 10.16
C LYS A 61 -7.91 -16.85 9.10
N ALA A 62 -7.09 -15.81 8.97
CA ALA A 62 -6.01 -15.77 8.00
C ALA A 62 -4.86 -16.70 8.44
N PRO A 63 -4.17 -17.34 7.48
CA PRO A 63 -2.94 -18.07 7.77
C PRO A 63 -1.81 -17.11 8.20
N THR A 64 -0.81 -17.62 8.90
CA THR A 64 0.38 -16.85 9.26
C THR A 64 1.32 -16.67 8.07
N PHE A 65 2.28 -15.74 8.21
CA PHE A 65 3.25 -15.47 7.15
C PHE A 65 4.00 -16.73 6.66
N PRO A 66 4.55 -17.61 7.53
CA PRO A 66 5.23 -18.83 7.05
C PRO A 66 4.37 -19.74 6.18
N GLN A 67 3.07 -19.84 6.48
CA GLN A 67 2.14 -20.70 5.74
C GLN A 67 1.94 -20.19 4.31
N ILE A 68 1.81 -18.88 4.12
CA ILE A 68 1.69 -18.26 2.78
C ILE A 68 3.04 -18.22 2.08
N PHE A 69 4.09 -17.80 2.79
CA PHE A 69 5.38 -17.50 2.21
C PHE A 69 6.01 -18.72 1.53
N SER A 70 5.82 -19.93 2.06
CA SER A 70 6.32 -21.17 1.41
C SER A 70 5.75 -21.43 0.01
N ILE A 71 4.52 -20.96 -0.26
CA ILE A 71 3.87 -21.06 -1.57
C ILE A 71 4.40 -19.94 -2.47
N LEU A 72 4.43 -18.72 -1.93
CA LEU A 72 4.89 -17.53 -2.65
C LEU A 72 6.37 -17.62 -3.08
N ALA A 73 7.25 -18.05 -2.18
CA ALA A 73 8.68 -18.25 -2.45
C ALA A 73 8.92 -19.19 -3.63
N ARG A 74 8.16 -20.29 -3.73
CA ARG A 74 8.25 -21.22 -4.85
C ARG A 74 7.67 -20.63 -6.13
N ALA A 75 6.50 -20.00 -6.05
CA ALA A 75 5.82 -19.43 -7.21
C ALA A 75 6.62 -18.27 -7.86
N LEU A 76 7.36 -17.50 -7.06
CA LEU A 76 8.14 -16.36 -7.50
C LEU A 76 9.64 -16.68 -7.72
N ALA A 77 10.05 -17.94 -7.55
CA ALA A 77 11.45 -18.32 -7.69
C ALA A 77 12.00 -18.04 -9.10
N GLY A 78 13.17 -17.38 -9.17
CA GLY A 78 13.82 -17.05 -10.44
C GLY A 78 13.11 -15.97 -11.27
N THR A 79 12.15 -15.26 -10.69
CA THR A 79 11.39 -14.20 -11.37
C THR A 79 11.86 -12.81 -10.96
N THR A 80 11.65 -11.84 -11.86
CA THR A 80 11.74 -10.42 -11.52
C THR A 80 10.45 -9.98 -10.84
N VAL A 81 10.58 -9.41 -9.65
CA VAL A 81 9.45 -8.94 -8.84
C VAL A 81 9.52 -7.42 -8.73
N PHE A 82 8.53 -6.75 -9.28
CA PHE A 82 8.36 -5.30 -9.16
C PHE A 82 7.69 -4.95 -7.83
N GLN A 83 8.18 -3.89 -7.21
CA GLN A 83 7.59 -3.22 -6.05
C GLN A 83 7.36 -1.73 -6.40
N HIS A 84 6.66 -0.99 -5.55
CA HIS A 84 6.49 0.47 -5.69
C HIS A 84 7.19 1.30 -4.61
N SER A 85 8.13 0.71 -3.92
CA SER A 85 9.21 1.36 -3.17
C SER A 85 10.06 0.23 -2.61
N LYS A 86 11.12 0.52 -1.84
CA LYS A 86 11.84 -0.53 -1.10
C LYS A 86 11.05 -1.11 0.09
N PHE A 87 9.83 -0.65 0.35
CA PHE A 87 9.06 -1.09 1.50
C PHE A 87 8.79 -2.59 1.47
N ASP A 88 8.31 -3.13 0.35
CA ASP A 88 7.84 -4.51 0.22
C ASP A 88 8.97 -5.52 0.43
N SER A 89 10.08 -5.34 -0.29
CA SER A 89 11.28 -6.17 -0.10
C SER A 89 11.81 -6.14 1.33
N ASN A 90 11.79 -4.97 2.00
CA ASN A 90 12.20 -4.85 3.40
C ASN A 90 11.21 -5.54 4.35
N ALA A 91 9.92 -5.47 4.08
CA ALA A 91 8.89 -6.14 4.87
C ALA A 91 8.98 -7.66 4.74
N ILE A 92 9.13 -8.18 3.51
CA ILE A 92 9.37 -9.61 3.26
C ILE A 92 10.63 -10.09 3.99
N ALA A 93 11.74 -9.35 3.90
CA ALA A 93 12.98 -9.70 4.60
C ALA A 93 12.82 -9.69 6.13
N ALA A 94 12.14 -8.69 6.68
CA ALA A 94 11.87 -8.59 8.12
C ALA A 94 10.96 -9.71 8.62
N ALA A 95 9.93 -10.07 7.85
CA ALA A 95 9.06 -11.19 8.16
C ALA A 95 9.81 -12.52 8.10
N CYS A 96 10.66 -12.73 7.09
CA CYS A 96 11.52 -13.92 7.03
C CYS A 96 12.42 -14.02 8.27
N ALA A 97 13.06 -12.91 8.67
CA ALA A 97 13.90 -12.86 9.86
C ALA A 97 13.11 -13.16 11.15
N LYS A 98 11.88 -12.63 11.30
CA LYS A 98 11.02 -12.91 12.47
C LYS A 98 10.67 -14.39 12.64
N TYR A 99 10.54 -15.12 11.53
CA TYR A 99 10.12 -16.52 11.52
C TYR A 99 11.26 -17.50 11.21
N ASP A 100 12.52 -17.05 11.25
CA ASP A 100 13.71 -17.84 10.91
C ASP A 100 13.63 -18.55 9.54
N LEU A 101 13.10 -17.83 8.54
CA LEU A 101 12.95 -18.31 7.16
C LEU A 101 14.07 -17.78 6.27
N GLU A 102 14.43 -18.55 5.26
CA GLU A 102 15.36 -18.10 4.22
C GLU A 102 14.72 -17.00 3.37
N VAL A 103 15.40 -15.86 3.27
CA VAL A 103 14.98 -14.75 2.41
C VAL A 103 15.15 -15.21 0.95
N PRO A 104 14.12 -15.08 0.10
CA PRO A 104 14.18 -15.63 -1.24
C PRO A 104 15.05 -14.72 -2.12
N SER A 105 15.83 -15.31 -3.01
CA SER A 105 16.70 -14.58 -3.95
C SER A 105 15.92 -14.03 -5.15
N TRP A 106 14.84 -13.27 -4.90
CA TRP A 106 14.06 -12.62 -5.96
C TRP A 106 14.83 -11.43 -6.54
N ASP A 107 14.73 -11.21 -7.86
CA ASP A 107 15.27 -10.00 -8.51
C ASP A 107 14.28 -8.85 -8.34
N TRP A 108 14.42 -8.12 -7.24
CA TRP A 108 13.57 -6.97 -6.94
C TRP A 108 13.88 -5.78 -7.86
N ARG A 109 12.84 -5.21 -8.45
CA ARG A 109 12.90 -3.99 -9.27
C ARG A 109 11.87 -2.98 -8.80
N ASP A 110 12.15 -1.70 -9.01
CA ASP A 110 11.28 -0.62 -8.58
C ASP A 110 10.54 -0.02 -9.78
N SER A 111 9.21 -0.07 -9.74
CA SER A 111 8.36 0.54 -10.76
C SER A 111 8.44 2.07 -10.76
N ILE A 112 8.89 2.70 -9.66
CA ILE A 112 9.20 4.13 -9.62
C ILE A 112 10.35 4.46 -10.60
N ASP A 113 11.38 3.62 -10.68
CA ASP A 113 12.51 3.88 -11.58
C ASP A 113 12.11 3.68 -13.04
N VAL A 114 11.23 2.72 -13.31
CA VAL A 114 10.59 2.57 -14.63
C VAL A 114 9.76 3.82 -14.96
N ALA A 115 8.95 4.30 -14.01
CA ALA A 115 8.10 5.46 -14.20
C ALA A 115 8.88 6.76 -14.43
N LYS A 116 9.99 6.97 -13.71
CA LYS A 116 10.90 8.12 -13.91
C LYS A 116 11.44 8.19 -15.33
N ASN A 117 11.73 7.03 -15.93
CA ASN A 117 12.26 6.97 -17.28
C ASN A 117 11.17 7.18 -18.34
N ALA A 118 9.98 6.62 -18.13
CA ALA A 118 8.87 6.72 -19.09
C ALA A 118 8.13 8.07 -19.05
N TRP A 119 8.07 8.70 -17.87
CA TRP A 119 7.36 9.97 -17.65
C TRP A 119 8.21 10.98 -16.88
N PRO A 120 9.40 11.38 -17.40
CA PRO A 120 10.28 12.35 -16.73
C PRO A 120 9.59 13.68 -16.40
N GLU A 121 8.55 14.05 -17.15
CA GLU A 121 7.72 15.23 -16.94
C GLU A 121 7.00 15.24 -15.58
N LEU A 122 6.77 14.09 -14.93
CA LEU A 122 6.06 14.00 -13.66
C LEU A 122 6.90 14.42 -12.45
N LYS A 123 8.22 14.54 -12.60
CA LYS A 123 9.15 14.90 -11.51
C LYS A 123 8.73 16.16 -10.74
N ASN A 124 8.14 17.15 -11.43
CA ASN A 124 7.69 18.40 -10.83
C ASN A 124 6.15 18.55 -10.80
N ASN A 125 5.42 17.47 -11.09
CA ASN A 125 3.97 17.48 -11.32
C ASN A 125 3.27 16.34 -10.59
N GLY A 126 3.52 16.21 -9.28
CA GLY A 126 2.96 15.14 -8.44
C GLY A 126 3.90 13.93 -8.26
N GLY A 127 5.11 13.94 -8.82
CA GLY A 127 6.07 12.86 -8.57
C GLY A 127 5.59 11.49 -9.06
N TYR A 128 6.13 10.44 -8.46
CA TYR A 128 6.00 9.05 -8.95
C TYR A 128 5.38 8.10 -7.91
N GLY A 129 4.65 8.61 -6.92
CA GLY A 129 3.89 7.74 -6.02
C GLY A 129 2.69 7.12 -6.74
N LEU A 130 2.16 6.01 -6.22
CA LEU A 130 1.02 5.30 -6.82
C LEU A 130 -0.17 6.22 -7.06
N ALA A 131 -0.51 7.11 -6.14
CA ALA A 131 -1.64 8.04 -6.30
C ALA A 131 -1.45 9.00 -7.49
N SER A 132 -0.24 9.52 -7.69
CA SER A 132 0.13 10.37 -8.84
C SER A 132 0.01 9.59 -10.14
N LEU A 133 0.65 8.42 -10.18
CA LEU A 133 0.71 7.60 -11.39
C LEU A 133 -0.66 7.04 -11.75
N LYS A 134 -1.45 6.57 -10.78
CA LYS A 134 -2.84 6.14 -10.99
C LYS A 134 -3.65 7.28 -11.63
N ARG A 135 -3.55 8.50 -11.12
CA ARG A 135 -4.23 9.67 -11.70
C ARG A 135 -3.74 10.01 -13.10
N HIS A 136 -2.42 10.07 -13.30
CA HIS A 136 -1.82 10.40 -14.60
C HIS A 136 -2.20 9.38 -15.68
N LEU A 137 -2.25 8.12 -15.30
CA LEU A 137 -2.55 7.00 -16.16
C LEU A 137 -4.08 6.75 -16.27
N GLY A 138 -4.93 7.44 -15.49
CA GLY A 138 -6.36 7.17 -15.49
C GLY A 138 -6.71 5.77 -15.00
N LEU A 139 -5.97 5.27 -14.01
CA LEU A 139 -6.23 4.02 -13.31
C LEU A 139 -7.25 4.27 -12.20
N THR A 140 -8.30 3.46 -12.16
CA THR A 140 -9.36 3.55 -11.15
C THR A 140 -9.39 2.27 -10.34
N PHE A 141 -9.00 2.35 -9.07
CA PHE A 141 -8.96 1.22 -8.13
C PHE A 141 -9.29 1.73 -6.72
N GLU A 142 -9.72 0.83 -5.81
CA GLU A 142 -9.76 1.16 -4.39
C GLU A 142 -8.32 1.32 -3.85
N HIS A 143 -8.10 2.28 -2.95
CA HIS A 143 -6.77 2.63 -2.44
C HIS A 143 -6.48 1.87 -1.15
N HIS A 144 -5.27 1.30 -1.00
CA HIS A 144 -4.81 0.52 0.17
C HIS A 144 -5.42 -0.88 0.29
N ASP A 145 -5.48 -1.54 -0.85
CA ASP A 145 -5.56 -2.99 -0.93
C ASP A 145 -4.30 -3.46 -1.66
N ALA A 146 -3.55 -4.37 -1.04
CA ALA A 146 -2.28 -4.83 -1.59
C ALA A 146 -2.44 -5.41 -3.02
N GLU A 147 -3.60 -5.98 -3.36
CA GLU A 147 -3.88 -6.46 -4.72
C GLU A 147 -3.89 -5.33 -5.73
N GLU A 148 -4.56 -4.23 -5.41
CA GLU A 148 -4.75 -3.09 -6.28
C GLU A 148 -3.47 -2.26 -6.43
N ASP A 149 -2.65 -2.20 -5.39
CA ASP A 149 -1.35 -1.53 -5.43
C ASP A 149 -0.30 -2.37 -6.18
N ALA A 150 -0.31 -3.70 -6.03
CA ALA A 150 0.45 -4.60 -6.90
C ALA A 150 0.00 -4.48 -8.38
N ARG A 151 -1.32 -4.47 -8.62
CA ARG A 151 -1.88 -4.32 -9.98
C ARG A 151 -1.46 -3.01 -10.63
N ALA A 152 -1.54 -1.91 -9.89
CA ALA A 152 -1.13 -0.61 -10.40
C ALA A 152 0.37 -0.56 -10.72
N SER A 153 1.21 -1.18 -9.88
CA SER A 153 2.65 -1.32 -10.13
C SER A 153 2.94 -2.08 -11.42
N ALA A 154 2.23 -3.20 -11.67
CA ALA A 154 2.35 -3.96 -12.91
C ALA A 154 1.91 -3.14 -14.13
N GLU A 155 0.78 -2.42 -14.03
CA GLU A 155 0.23 -1.58 -15.09
C GLU A 155 1.16 -0.40 -15.45
N ILE A 156 1.82 0.20 -14.45
CA ILE A 156 2.85 1.24 -14.66
C ILE A 156 3.96 0.70 -15.55
N VAL A 157 4.46 -0.51 -15.26
CA VAL A 157 5.53 -1.13 -16.06
C VAL A 157 5.05 -1.43 -17.48
N LEU A 158 3.86 -2.03 -17.64
CA LEU A 158 3.28 -2.32 -18.96
C LEU A 158 3.13 -1.07 -19.84
N ARG A 159 2.68 0.04 -19.25
CA ARG A 159 2.50 1.30 -19.98
C ARG A 159 3.81 1.99 -20.30
N ALA A 160 4.78 1.88 -19.40
CA ALA A 160 6.13 2.40 -19.64
C ALA A 160 6.79 1.71 -20.85
N GLU A 161 6.61 0.39 -20.98
CA GLU A 161 7.08 -0.39 -22.13
C GLU A 161 6.35 -0.04 -23.42
N SER A 162 5.06 0.28 -23.36
CA SER A 162 4.30 0.69 -24.55
C SER A 162 4.69 2.10 -25.03
N ARG A 163 5.23 2.94 -24.14
CA ARG A 163 5.63 4.32 -24.41
C ARG A 163 7.09 4.43 -24.85
N SER A 164 7.95 3.59 -24.28
CA SER A 164 9.37 3.53 -24.62
C SER A 164 9.54 2.53 -25.76
N ASN A 165 10.37 2.79 -26.77
CA ASN A 165 10.74 1.76 -27.77
C ASN A 165 11.66 0.65 -27.16
N TYR A 166 11.56 0.44 -25.84
CA TYR A 166 12.34 -0.46 -25.02
C TYR A 166 11.47 -1.65 -24.62
N THR A 167 11.85 -2.83 -25.09
CA THR A 167 11.38 -4.09 -24.51
C THR A 167 12.23 -4.38 -23.28
N LEU A 168 11.64 -4.49 -22.09
CA LEU A 168 12.36 -5.08 -20.96
C LEU A 168 12.61 -6.55 -21.31
N VAL A 169 13.88 -6.89 -21.55
CA VAL A 169 14.27 -8.29 -21.77
C VAL A 169 14.20 -8.99 -20.42
N MET A 170 13.10 -9.70 -20.16
CA MET A 170 12.88 -10.50 -18.95
C MET A 170 13.10 -11.98 -19.27
N ALA A 171 13.65 -12.73 -18.31
CA ALA A 171 13.78 -14.18 -18.43
C ALA A 171 12.38 -14.84 -18.40
N PRO A 172 12.15 -15.93 -19.16
CA PRO A 172 10.89 -16.64 -19.13
C PRO A 172 10.64 -17.24 -17.74
N VAL A 173 9.44 -16.99 -17.18
CA VAL A 173 9.00 -17.59 -15.92
C VAL A 173 8.35 -18.94 -16.18
N ILE A 174 8.71 -19.94 -15.37
CA ILE A 174 8.15 -21.31 -15.39
C ILE A 174 6.70 -21.25 -14.87
N GLU A 175 5.74 -21.82 -15.62
CA GLU A 175 4.31 -21.77 -15.30
C GLU A 175 3.85 -22.76 -14.21
N GLU A 176 4.73 -23.65 -13.74
CA GLU A 176 4.37 -24.66 -12.76
C GLU A 176 4.30 -24.10 -11.34
N GLY A 177 3.09 -24.05 -10.77
CA GLY A 177 2.85 -23.67 -9.38
C GLY A 177 1.74 -22.64 -9.16
N PHE A 178 1.24 -22.01 -10.23
CA PHE A 178 0.05 -21.16 -10.19
C PHE A 178 -1.15 -21.96 -10.72
N GLU A 179 -1.53 -23.04 -10.03
CA GLU A 179 -2.89 -23.54 -10.21
C GLU A 179 -3.84 -22.41 -9.83
N VAL A 180 -4.75 -22.08 -10.74
CA VAL A 180 -5.87 -21.17 -10.46
C VAL A 180 -6.65 -21.81 -9.32
N ILE A 181 -6.37 -21.39 -8.09
CA ILE A 181 -7.24 -21.69 -6.97
C ILE A 181 -8.50 -20.89 -7.28
N GLU A 182 -9.52 -21.54 -7.83
CA GLU A 182 -10.83 -20.93 -8.01
C GLU A 182 -11.22 -20.20 -6.72
N PRO A 183 -11.87 -19.03 -6.82
CA PRO A 183 -12.29 -18.29 -5.63
C PRO A 183 -13.10 -19.24 -4.75
N MET A 184 -12.55 -19.59 -3.57
CA MET A 184 -13.31 -20.32 -2.58
C MET A 184 -14.53 -19.48 -2.26
N THR A 185 -15.70 -20.00 -2.64
CA THR A 185 -16.98 -19.45 -2.23
C THR A 185 -16.99 -19.35 -0.71
N PRO A 186 -17.51 -18.25 -0.12
CA PRO A 186 -17.70 -18.17 1.31
C PRO A 186 -18.53 -19.38 1.75
N GLN A 187 -17.98 -20.22 2.63
CA GLN A 187 -18.73 -21.32 3.23
C GLN A 187 -19.94 -20.75 3.96
N THR A 188 -21.12 -21.03 3.42
CA THR A 188 -22.40 -20.71 4.02
C THR A 188 -22.55 -21.51 5.32
N ALA A 189 -22.74 -20.81 6.43
CA ALA A 189 -23.25 -21.40 7.66
C ALA A 189 -24.64 -22.04 7.41
N PRO A 190 -25.03 -23.10 8.16
CA PRO A 190 -26.24 -23.86 7.87
C PRO A 190 -27.49 -22.99 7.98
N GLN A 191 -28.26 -22.92 6.89
CA GLN A 191 -29.54 -22.23 6.81
C GLN A 191 -30.59 -22.96 7.65
N LYS A 192 -31.21 -22.24 8.59
CA LYS A 192 -32.56 -22.54 9.09
C LYS A 192 -33.58 -21.74 8.28
N GLU A 193 -34.73 -22.36 8.07
CA GLU A 193 -35.82 -22.00 7.16
C GLU A 193 -36.29 -20.53 7.19
N ILE A 194 -36.69 -20.08 5.99
CA ILE A 194 -37.09 -18.73 5.63
C ILE A 194 -38.54 -18.46 6.05
N SER A 195 -38.77 -17.43 6.87
CA SER A 195 -40.06 -16.72 6.91
C SER A 195 -39.87 -15.29 6.38
N LYS A 196 -40.55 -15.02 5.27
CA LYS A 196 -40.69 -13.77 4.49
C LYS A 196 -40.60 -12.47 5.31
N LEU A 197 -39.89 -11.47 4.80
CA LEU A 197 -40.12 -10.01 4.89
C LEU A 197 -39.06 -9.25 4.03
N PRO A 198 -39.26 -7.96 3.67
CA PRO A 198 -39.34 -7.51 2.29
C PRO A 198 -38.03 -6.99 1.66
N THR A 199 -38.10 -6.92 0.34
CA THR A 199 -37.12 -6.48 -0.66
C THR A 199 -36.63 -5.05 -0.44
N GLU A 200 -35.57 -4.87 0.35
CA GLU A 200 -34.64 -3.75 0.24
C GLU A 200 -33.26 -4.28 0.65
N VAL A 201 -32.31 -4.26 -0.30
CA VAL A 201 -30.91 -4.60 -0.02
C VAL A 201 -30.25 -3.28 0.42
N PRO A 202 -29.85 -3.13 1.69
CA PRO A 202 -29.00 -2.01 2.05
C PRO A 202 -27.63 -2.27 1.43
N GLN A 203 -27.16 -1.35 0.59
CA GLN A 203 -25.76 -1.28 0.22
C GLN A 203 -24.95 -0.96 1.48
N THR A 204 -24.45 -1.99 2.16
CA THR A 204 -23.46 -1.81 3.22
C THR A 204 -22.08 -2.05 2.63
N SER A 205 -21.46 -0.98 2.15
CA SER A 205 -20.00 -0.87 2.25
C SER A 205 -19.63 -1.06 3.72
N ALA A 206 -18.68 -1.95 4.00
CA ALA A 206 -18.06 -1.97 5.31
C ALA A 206 -17.45 -0.58 5.54
N PRO A 207 -17.73 0.11 6.66
CA PRO A 207 -17.13 1.41 6.90
C PRO A 207 -15.62 1.22 7.03
N MET A 208 -14.85 1.85 6.14
CA MET A 208 -13.44 2.12 6.42
C MET A 208 -13.34 2.72 7.81
N ALA A 209 -12.40 2.26 8.65
CA ALA A 209 -12.30 2.68 10.03
C ALA A 209 -12.45 4.22 10.17
N ASP A 210 -13.44 4.65 10.96
CA ASP A 210 -13.89 6.05 11.07
C ASP A 210 -12.82 7.01 11.64
N ALA A 211 -11.72 6.47 12.16
CA ALA A 211 -10.65 7.24 12.79
C ALA A 211 -9.26 6.91 12.21
N VAL A 212 -8.43 7.94 12.05
CA VAL A 212 -7.06 7.91 11.53
C VAL A 212 -6.02 8.33 12.55
N VAL A 213 -4.84 7.71 12.49
CA VAL A 213 -3.72 8.11 13.35
C VAL A 213 -2.82 9.09 12.61
N VAL A 214 -2.59 10.25 13.20
CA VAL A 214 -1.79 11.33 12.63
C VAL A 214 -0.74 11.84 13.63
N PRO A 215 0.44 12.27 13.17
CA PRO A 215 1.39 12.93 14.04
C PRO A 215 0.88 14.31 14.46
N ARG A 216 1.02 14.62 15.75
CA ARG A 216 0.75 15.92 16.37
C ARG A 216 2.05 16.53 16.90
N ALA A 217 2.24 17.81 16.62
CA ALA A 217 3.36 18.60 17.11
C ALA A 217 3.06 19.20 18.50
N SER A 218 4.10 19.69 19.19
CA SER A 218 3.97 20.27 20.53
C SER A 218 3.08 21.52 20.60
N ASP A 219 2.88 22.19 19.47
CA ASP A 219 1.98 23.35 19.34
C ASP A 219 0.53 22.95 19.03
N GLY A 220 0.21 21.66 19.07
CA GLY A 220 -1.12 21.10 18.82
C GLY A 220 -1.43 20.86 17.34
N SER A 221 -0.60 21.33 16.40
CA SER A 221 -0.84 21.12 14.97
C SER A 221 -0.68 19.66 14.57
N VAL A 222 -1.53 19.19 13.68
CA VAL A 222 -1.51 17.82 13.14
C VAL A 222 -1.09 17.81 11.68
N PHE A 223 -0.58 16.67 11.21
CA PHE A 223 -0.41 16.48 9.77
C PHE A 223 -1.78 16.29 9.10
N HIS A 224 -2.13 17.20 8.18
CA HIS A 224 -3.49 17.38 7.67
C HIS A 224 -3.51 17.43 6.13
N PRO A 225 -4.59 16.97 5.46
CA PRO A 225 -4.70 17.02 3.99
C PRO A 225 -4.49 18.43 3.40
N ASP A 226 -4.99 19.46 4.07
CA ASP A 226 -4.83 20.87 3.64
C ASP A 226 -3.38 21.40 3.65
N LEU A 227 -2.41 20.61 4.12
CA LEU A 227 -0.99 20.97 4.05
C LEU A 227 -0.39 20.78 2.64
N ALA A 228 -1.15 20.18 1.72
CA ALA A 228 -0.73 19.99 0.35
C ALA A 228 -0.40 21.32 -0.36
N ARG A 229 0.72 21.35 -1.08
CA ARG A 229 1.09 22.41 -2.02
C ARG A 229 1.19 21.82 -3.41
N LYS A 230 0.26 22.19 -4.29
CA LYS A 230 0.13 21.59 -5.63
C LYS A 230 0.03 20.06 -5.54
N GLY A 231 -0.76 19.54 -4.59
CA GLY A 231 -0.93 18.10 -4.34
C GLY A 231 0.17 17.43 -3.51
N ASN A 232 1.31 18.10 -3.30
CA ASN A 232 2.48 17.50 -2.65
C ASN A 232 2.64 17.97 -1.20
N TYR A 233 3.12 17.07 -0.36
CA TYR A 233 3.50 17.29 1.02
C TYR A 233 5.03 17.32 1.11
N THR A 234 5.57 18.16 1.98
CA THR A 234 7.02 18.20 2.24
C THR A 234 7.27 17.62 3.61
N ILE A 235 8.00 16.51 3.66
CA ILE A 235 8.30 15.77 4.90
C ILE A 235 9.80 15.54 5.04
N GLY A 236 10.24 15.15 6.23
CA GLY A 236 11.65 14.92 6.55
C GLY A 236 12.31 16.02 7.40
N PRO A 237 13.54 15.78 7.87
CA PRO A 237 14.28 16.72 8.72
C PRO A 237 14.73 17.96 7.94
N LYS A 238 15.03 19.03 8.68
CA LYS A 238 15.51 20.29 8.10
C LYS A 238 16.81 20.04 7.32
N GLY A 239 16.83 20.40 6.03
CA GLY A 239 17.95 20.15 5.11
C GLY A 239 17.97 18.76 4.47
N GLY A 240 17.02 17.88 4.82
CA GLY A 240 16.83 16.56 4.23
C GLY A 240 15.37 16.33 3.81
N GLU A 241 14.66 17.42 3.51
CA GLU A 241 13.25 17.36 3.12
C GLU A 241 13.07 16.76 1.72
N HIS A 242 12.01 15.99 1.55
CA HIS A 242 11.56 15.51 0.24
C HIS A 242 10.06 15.73 0.06
N GLN A 243 9.64 15.76 -1.20
CA GLN A 243 8.23 15.91 -1.56
C GLN A 243 7.60 14.54 -1.77
N VAL A 244 6.40 14.38 -1.23
CA VAL A 244 5.57 13.18 -1.34
C VAL A 244 4.22 13.60 -1.88
N ASP A 245 3.74 12.92 -2.91
CA ASP A 245 2.41 13.20 -3.48
C ASP A 245 1.34 12.35 -2.81
N GLY A 246 0.20 12.99 -2.54
CA GLY A 246 -0.90 12.35 -1.84
C GLY A 246 -0.74 12.38 -0.32
N TYR A 247 -1.86 12.58 0.35
CA TYR A 247 -1.91 12.70 1.81
C TYR A 247 -1.50 11.41 2.49
N GLU A 248 -2.08 10.30 2.05
CA GLU A 248 -1.94 9.00 2.70
C GLU A 248 -0.49 8.49 2.58
N GLU A 249 0.15 8.61 1.42
CA GLU A 249 1.56 8.25 1.23
C GLU A 249 2.49 9.12 2.11
N ALA A 250 2.21 10.43 2.20
CA ALA A 250 2.98 11.32 3.06
C ALA A 250 2.77 11.00 4.55
N LEU A 251 1.54 10.65 4.92
CA LEU A 251 1.20 10.21 6.27
C LEU A 251 1.93 8.89 6.59
N TRP A 252 1.92 7.91 5.68
CA TRP A 252 2.67 6.67 5.81
C TRP A 252 4.15 6.90 6.10
N GLN A 253 4.82 7.66 5.22
CA GLN A 253 6.24 7.93 5.39
C GLN A 253 6.52 8.70 6.70
N LEU A 254 5.62 9.59 7.13
CA LEU A 254 5.73 10.25 8.44
C LEU A 254 5.56 9.26 9.58
N LEU A 255 4.63 8.32 9.49
CA LEU A 255 4.39 7.32 10.52
C LEU A 255 5.55 6.34 10.64
N GLU A 256 6.29 6.07 9.57
CA GLU A 256 7.54 5.30 9.60
C GLU A 256 8.71 6.03 10.27
N MET A 257 8.71 7.37 10.27
CA MET A 257 9.80 8.14 10.86
C MET A 257 9.82 7.98 12.39
N ASN A 258 11.02 7.73 12.95
CA ASN A 258 11.25 7.82 14.40
C ASN A 258 10.92 9.22 14.93
N GLU A 259 11.21 10.25 14.14
CA GLU A 259 10.81 11.64 14.41
C GLU A 259 10.04 12.18 13.21
N PRO A 260 8.70 12.05 13.16
CA PRO A 260 7.89 12.57 12.07
C PRO A 260 8.11 14.07 11.92
N ARG A 261 8.45 14.54 10.71
CA ARG A 261 8.70 15.96 10.44
C ARG A 261 8.04 16.35 9.15
N TRP A 262 7.23 17.41 9.17
CA TRP A 262 6.51 17.88 8.00
C TRP A 262 6.49 19.40 7.93
N ARG A 263 6.20 19.93 6.74
CA ARG A 263 6.09 21.36 6.51
C ARG A 263 4.65 21.83 6.68
N ARG A 264 4.46 22.91 7.43
CA ARG A 264 3.16 23.57 7.63
C ARG A 264 3.30 25.09 7.79
N PRO A 265 2.24 25.89 7.60
CA PRO A 265 2.25 27.30 7.99
C PRO A 265 2.23 27.46 9.52
N ASN A 266 2.92 28.47 10.04
CA ASN A 266 2.72 28.96 11.40
C ASN A 266 1.58 29.99 11.45
N SER A 267 1.27 30.53 12.64
CA SER A 267 0.20 31.53 12.84
C SER A 267 0.37 32.82 12.04
N ALA A 268 1.58 33.13 11.58
CA ALA A 268 1.87 34.26 10.70
C ALA A 268 1.83 33.89 9.19
N GLY A 269 1.39 32.68 8.85
CA GLY A 269 1.33 32.16 7.48
C GLY A 269 2.68 31.72 6.91
N ASN A 270 3.77 31.79 7.68
CA ASN A 270 5.10 31.40 7.22
C ASN A 270 5.28 29.88 7.30
N TRP A 271 5.77 29.28 6.22
CA TRP A 271 5.89 27.83 6.13
C TRP A 271 7.24 27.31 6.60
N GLY A 272 7.22 26.48 7.64
CA GLY A 272 8.40 25.85 8.23
C GLY A 272 8.20 24.37 8.52
N ILE A 273 9.28 23.69 8.90
CA ILE A 273 9.25 22.30 9.35
C ILE A 273 8.88 22.25 10.82
N VAL A 274 7.93 21.39 11.16
CA VAL A 274 7.58 21.04 12.54
C VAL A 274 7.94 19.58 12.81
N LYS A 275 8.19 19.26 14.08
CA LYS A 275 8.41 17.89 14.56
C LYS A 275 7.16 17.39 15.27
N GLY A 276 6.71 16.19 14.92
CA GLY A 276 5.70 15.44 15.66
C GLY A 276 6.28 14.97 16.98
N THR A 277 5.58 15.28 18.07
CA THR A 277 5.93 14.86 19.43
C THR A 277 5.11 13.68 19.90
N GLU A 278 3.97 13.41 19.25
CA GLU A 278 3.08 12.31 19.58
C GLU A 278 2.26 11.89 18.37
N LEU A 279 1.65 10.71 18.45
CA LEU A 279 0.70 10.20 17.45
C LEU A 279 -0.67 10.17 18.11
N ILE A 280 -1.66 10.79 17.48
CA ILE A 280 -3.02 10.84 18.00
C ILE A 280 -3.99 10.19 17.04
N ARG A 281 -5.04 9.58 17.60
CA ARG A 281 -6.17 9.08 16.84
C ARG A 281 -7.22 10.18 16.72
N VAL A 282 -7.63 10.49 15.49
CA VAL A 282 -8.62 11.52 15.16
C VAL A 282 -9.70 10.93 14.27
N GLU A 283 -10.94 11.37 14.41
CA GLU A 283 -11.99 10.96 13.48
C GLU A 283 -11.67 11.49 12.07
N ARG A 284 -11.72 10.61 11.07
CA ARG A 284 -11.41 10.93 9.66
C ARG A 284 -12.36 12.02 9.15
N ALA A 285 -13.62 12.01 9.57
CA ALA A 285 -14.56 13.08 9.23
C ALA A 285 -14.13 14.45 9.77
N ASP A 286 -13.58 14.52 10.99
CA ASP A 286 -13.12 15.77 11.59
C ASP A 286 -11.79 16.25 10.99
N LEU A 287 -10.93 15.31 10.60
CA LEU A 287 -9.72 15.59 9.83
C LEU A 287 -10.07 16.11 8.42
N MET A 288 -11.06 15.54 7.73
CA MET A 288 -11.43 16.00 6.39
C MET A 288 -12.23 17.32 6.42
N ALA A 289 -12.89 17.62 7.53
CA ALA A 289 -13.67 18.85 7.70
C ALA A 289 -12.84 20.07 8.12
N GLY A 290 -11.51 19.96 8.27
CA GLY A 290 -10.65 21.08 8.67
C GLY A 290 -10.85 21.54 10.12
N LYS A 291 -11.52 20.75 10.97
CA LYS A 291 -11.85 21.16 12.35
C LYS A 291 -10.65 21.11 13.31
N LEU A 292 -9.51 20.60 12.84
CA LEU A 292 -8.29 20.37 13.62
C LEU A 292 -7.12 21.27 13.19
N SER A 293 -7.34 22.22 12.26
CA SER A 293 -6.30 23.16 11.81
C SER A 293 -6.23 24.41 12.70
N PHE A 294 -5.02 24.75 13.16
CA PHE A 294 -4.66 26.00 13.84
C PHE A 294 -3.76 26.87 12.94
#